data_AF-A0A931EGS9-F1
#
_entry.id   AF-A0A931EGS9-F1
#
_cell.length_a   1.000
_cell.length_b   1.000
_cell.length_c   1.000
_cell.angle_alpha   90.00
_cell.angle_beta   90.00
_cell.angle_gamma   90.00
#
_symmetry.space_group_name_H-M   'P 1'
#
loop_
_entity.id
_entity.type
_entity.pdbx_description
1 polymer ?
#
loop_
_entity_poly.entity_id
_entity_poly.type
_entity_poly.pdbx_seq_one_letter_code
_entity_poly.pdbx_strand_id
1 'polypeptide(L)'
;MSPTHSEAPVPPDSPEQFVARLRAIGAAAYHDKHPFHLLMHDGRLTQRQLQAWIENRFYYQWIIPKKDALILAKSDDPAFRRAWIGRIIDHDGNADREGGLSKWLKLAAAAGLDPDDVMSLRCVLPAVRFAVDAYVNLVAAHSLVEAVASSLTELFAPELMANRVAVLETLYPWLDRRGLEYFRGRLVEAPRDAEFGLQYVTERCVTRDLQDRAAAVLTIKCHILWSLLDAVHFAYVAPGWPPPLMGTDR
;
A
#
# COMPACT_ATOMS: atom_id res chain seq x y z
N MET A 1 50.47 -2.54 7.82
CA MET A 1 49.28 -1.66 7.76
C MET A 1 48.82 -1.63 6.31
N SER A 2 47.76 -2.37 5.97
CA SER A 2 47.19 -2.29 4.64
C SER A 2 46.54 -0.91 4.46
N PRO A 3 46.73 -0.23 3.32
CA PRO A 3 46.10 1.05 3.09
C PRO A 3 44.59 0.84 3.00
N THR A 4 43.84 1.48 3.89
CA THR A 4 42.40 1.64 3.73
C THR A 4 42.18 2.48 2.48
N HIS A 5 41.84 1.82 1.37
CA HIS A 5 41.32 2.51 0.19
C HIS A 5 40.00 3.17 0.60
N SER A 6 40.05 4.48 0.86
CA SER A 6 38.85 5.31 0.90
C SER A 6 38.30 5.33 -0.53
N GLU A 7 37.24 4.57 -0.80
CA GLU A 7 36.50 4.68 -2.06
C GLU A 7 36.04 6.14 -2.23
N ALA A 8 36.20 6.67 -3.44
CA ALA A 8 35.73 8.00 -3.75
C ALA A 8 34.19 8.05 -3.63
N PRO A 9 33.60 9.15 -3.10
CA PRO A 9 32.16 9.23 -2.93
C PRO A 9 31.46 9.11 -4.28
N VAL A 10 30.49 8.20 -4.36
CA VAL A 10 29.68 7.96 -5.56
C VAL A 10 28.84 9.21 -5.83
N PRO A 11 28.88 9.79 -7.05
CA PRO A 11 28.07 10.95 -7.39
C PRO A 11 26.57 10.62 -7.33
N PRO A 12 25.69 11.61 -7.09
CA PRO A 12 24.24 11.40 -7.19
C PRO A 12 23.85 10.96 -8.61
N ASP A 13 22.83 10.12 -8.70
CA ASP A 13 22.16 9.79 -9.94
C ASP A 13 21.51 11.07 -10.51
N SER A 14 21.42 11.21 -11.85
CA SER A 14 20.57 12.24 -12.46
C SER A 14 19.10 12.06 -12.05
N PRO A 15 18.24 13.08 -12.16
CA PRO A 15 16.80 12.91 -11.87
C PRO A 15 16.19 11.72 -12.63
N GLU A 16 16.52 11.55 -13.91
CA GLU A 16 16.03 10.45 -14.74
C GLU A 16 16.54 9.09 -14.27
N GLN A 17 17.83 8.99 -13.93
CA GLN A 17 18.44 7.77 -13.40
C GLN A 17 17.83 7.40 -12.04
N PHE A 18 17.60 8.39 -11.19
CA PHE A 18 16.98 8.16 -9.88
C PHE A 18 15.52 7.70 -10.01
N VAL A 19 14.73 8.33 -10.89
CA VAL A 19 13.36 7.86 -11.20
C VAL A 19 13.37 6.43 -11.73
N ALA A 20 14.28 6.11 -12.67
CA ALA A 20 14.42 4.76 -13.20
C ALA A 20 14.75 3.74 -12.09
N ARG A 21 15.61 4.12 -11.13
CA ARG A 21 15.94 3.31 -9.97
C ARG A 21 14.74 3.05 -9.06
N LEU A 22 13.94 4.08 -8.76
CA LEU A 22 12.70 3.93 -7.98
C LEU A 22 11.71 3.00 -8.69
N ARG A 23 11.59 3.10 -10.03
CA ARG A 23 10.74 2.22 -10.82
C ARG A 23 11.24 0.77 -10.84
N ALA A 24 12.55 0.57 -10.89
CA ALA A 24 13.16 -0.76 -10.84
C ALA A 24 12.84 -1.50 -9.53
N ILE A 25 12.75 -0.79 -8.40
CA ILE A 25 12.33 -1.37 -7.12
C ILE A 25 10.91 -1.95 -7.21
N GLY A 26 9.96 -1.20 -7.77
CA GLY A 26 8.59 -1.70 -7.98
C GLY A 26 8.54 -2.88 -8.95
N ALA A 27 9.27 -2.76 -10.06
CA ALA A 27 9.38 -3.81 -11.07
C ALA A 27 10.00 -5.10 -10.52
N ALA A 28 10.77 -5.05 -9.43
CA ALA A 28 11.34 -6.23 -8.78
C ALA A 28 10.53 -6.73 -7.57
N ALA A 29 10.02 -5.82 -6.72
CA ALA A 29 9.58 -6.16 -5.37
C ALA A 29 8.13 -5.75 -5.05
N TYR A 30 7.40 -5.14 -5.98
CA TYR A 30 5.99 -4.84 -5.73
C TYR A 30 5.16 -6.12 -5.56
N HIS A 31 4.09 -6.02 -4.77
CA HIS A 31 3.33 -7.17 -4.26
C HIS A 31 2.46 -7.86 -5.32
N ASP A 32 2.41 -7.34 -6.54
CA ASP A 32 1.75 -7.94 -7.70
C ASP A 32 2.34 -9.30 -8.09
N LYS A 33 3.61 -9.51 -7.71
CA LYS A 33 4.38 -10.73 -7.95
C LYS A 33 4.16 -11.80 -6.88
N HIS A 34 3.53 -11.44 -5.76
CA HIS A 34 3.36 -12.37 -4.66
C HIS A 34 2.42 -13.53 -5.08
N PRO A 35 2.69 -14.79 -4.70
CA PRO A 35 1.86 -15.95 -5.09
C PRO A 35 0.36 -15.78 -4.83
N PHE A 36 -0.02 -15.21 -3.67
CA PHE A 36 -1.41 -14.86 -3.36
C PHE A 36 -2.04 -13.95 -4.44
N HIS A 37 -1.31 -12.95 -4.90
CA HIS A 37 -1.79 -12.01 -5.91
C HIS A 37 -1.93 -12.69 -7.28
N LEU A 38 -0.98 -13.56 -7.65
CA LEU A 38 -1.05 -14.36 -8.87
C LEU A 38 -2.26 -15.31 -8.84
N LEU A 39 -2.49 -16.02 -7.73
CA LEU A 39 -3.68 -16.85 -7.55
C LEU A 39 -4.98 -16.04 -7.68
N MET A 40 -5.00 -14.80 -7.19
CA MET A 40 -6.14 -13.91 -7.39
C MET A 40 -6.38 -13.65 -8.87
N HIS A 41 -5.34 -13.31 -9.63
CA HIS A 41 -5.43 -12.93 -11.04
C HIS A 41 -5.68 -14.12 -11.97
N ASP A 42 -5.31 -15.33 -11.52
CA ASP A 42 -5.61 -16.58 -12.22
C ASP A 42 -7.01 -17.12 -11.91
N GLY A 43 -7.80 -16.46 -11.05
CA GLY A 43 -9.14 -16.94 -10.65
C GLY A 43 -9.11 -18.18 -9.75
N ARG A 44 -7.99 -18.40 -9.05
CA ARG A 44 -7.73 -19.63 -8.28
C ARG A 44 -7.94 -19.50 -6.77
N LEU A 45 -8.26 -18.31 -6.28
CA LEU A 45 -8.63 -18.14 -4.88
C LEU A 45 -10.05 -18.67 -4.64
N THR A 46 -10.25 -19.32 -3.49
CA THR A 46 -11.59 -19.59 -2.99
C THR A 46 -12.25 -18.30 -2.52
N GLN A 47 -13.59 -18.31 -2.39
CA GLN A 47 -14.32 -17.18 -1.82
C GLN A 47 -13.79 -16.78 -0.44
N ARG A 48 -13.54 -17.76 0.46
CA ARG A 48 -13.01 -17.48 1.80
C ARG A 48 -11.61 -16.85 1.76
N GLN A 49 -10.75 -17.28 0.83
CA GLN A 49 -9.41 -16.69 0.66
C GLN A 49 -9.49 -15.23 0.18
N LEU A 50 -10.38 -14.93 -0.77
CA LEU A 50 -10.59 -13.55 -1.23
C LEU A 50 -11.19 -12.69 -0.10
N GLN A 51 -12.17 -13.21 0.63
CA GLN A 51 -12.73 -12.56 1.82
C GLN A 51 -11.66 -12.25 2.87
N ALA A 52 -10.78 -13.22 3.17
CA ALA A 52 -9.69 -13.04 4.13
C ALA A 52 -8.76 -11.89 3.73
N TRP A 53 -8.47 -11.79 2.43
CA TRP A 53 -7.72 -10.64 1.90
C TRP A 53 -8.48 -9.33 2.08
N ILE A 54 -9.79 -9.28 1.81
CA ILE A 54 -10.60 -8.07 2.00
C ILE A 54 -10.56 -7.62 3.47
N GLU A 55 -10.78 -8.54 4.42
CA GLU A 55 -10.75 -8.29 5.87
C GLU A 55 -9.39 -7.75 6.32
N ASN A 56 -8.31 -8.41 5.90
CA ASN A 56 -6.95 -8.06 6.34
C ASN A 56 -6.43 -6.78 5.67
N ARG A 57 -6.74 -6.60 4.39
CA ARG A 57 -6.30 -5.42 3.64
C ARG A 57 -7.06 -4.17 4.09
N PHE A 58 -8.28 -4.30 4.61
CA PHE A 58 -8.99 -3.17 5.23
C PHE A 58 -8.17 -2.51 6.35
N TYR A 59 -7.40 -3.27 7.14
CA TYR A 59 -6.53 -2.66 8.16
C TYR A 59 -5.47 -1.73 7.57
N TYR A 60 -4.90 -2.09 6.42
CA TYR A 60 -4.02 -1.17 5.70
C TYR A 60 -4.77 0.07 5.26
N GLN A 61 -5.97 -0.08 4.69
CA GLN A 61 -6.80 1.06 4.28
C GLN A 61 -7.10 2.01 5.44
N TRP A 62 -7.43 1.43 6.60
CA TRP A 62 -7.72 2.11 7.87
C TRP A 62 -6.53 2.91 8.41
N ILE A 63 -5.31 2.44 8.15
CA ILE A 63 -4.08 3.06 8.64
C ILE A 63 -3.57 4.17 7.70
N ILE A 64 -3.89 4.14 6.40
CA ILE A 64 -3.44 5.16 5.43
C ILE A 64 -3.70 6.61 5.90
N PRO A 65 -4.93 7.03 6.28
CA PRO A 65 -5.18 8.41 6.69
C PRO A 65 -4.37 8.80 7.94
N LYS A 66 -4.13 7.87 8.87
CA LYS A 66 -3.29 8.10 10.06
C LYS A 66 -1.82 8.30 9.67
N LYS A 67 -1.31 7.45 8.77
CA LYS A 67 0.03 7.59 8.20
C LYS A 67 0.18 8.92 7.46
N ASP A 68 -0.81 9.33 6.68
CA ASP A 68 -0.79 10.61 5.98
C ASP A 68 -0.88 11.83 6.91
N ALA A 69 -1.60 11.71 8.03
CA ALA A 69 -1.60 12.74 9.07
C ALA A 69 -0.20 12.94 9.70
N LEU A 70 0.57 11.87 9.88
CA LEU A 70 1.96 11.97 10.34
C LEU A 70 2.86 12.66 9.32
N ILE A 71 2.63 12.44 8.02
CA ILE A 71 3.36 13.16 6.97
C ILE A 71 3.01 14.65 6.99
N LEU A 72 1.73 15.00 7.12
CA LEU A 72 1.29 16.39 7.28
C LEU A 72 1.95 17.08 8.47
N ALA A 73 2.01 16.39 9.62
CA ALA A 73 2.59 16.91 10.84
C ALA A 73 4.09 17.24 10.74
N LYS A 74 4.80 16.67 9.76
CA LYS A 74 6.23 16.93 9.51
C LYS A 74 6.50 18.16 8.64
N SER A 75 5.48 18.74 8.01
CA SER A 75 5.66 19.83 7.05
C SER A 75 5.25 21.17 7.63
N ASP A 76 6.18 22.11 7.69
CA ASP A 76 5.89 23.52 7.99
C ASP A 76 5.30 24.26 6.79
N ASP A 77 5.47 23.76 5.56
CA ASP A 77 4.94 24.36 4.33
C ASP A 77 3.41 24.15 4.19
N PRO A 78 2.61 25.23 4.21
CA PRO A 78 1.16 25.15 3.99
C PRO A 78 0.78 24.66 2.58
N ALA A 79 1.59 24.92 1.55
CA ALA A 79 1.31 24.46 0.20
C ALA A 79 1.41 22.93 0.11
N PHE A 80 2.47 22.34 0.65
CA PHE A 80 2.57 20.90 0.83
C PHE A 80 1.38 20.34 1.61
N ARG A 81 1.02 20.93 2.76
CA ARG A 81 -0.10 20.43 3.57
C ARG A 81 -1.44 20.46 2.83
N ARG A 82 -1.71 21.52 2.04
CA ARG A 82 -2.92 21.61 1.20
C ARG A 82 -2.95 20.55 0.09
N ALA A 83 -1.80 20.19 -0.47
CA ALA A 83 -1.73 19.12 -1.47
C ALA A 83 -1.92 17.74 -0.80
N TRP A 84 -1.22 17.48 0.31
CA TRP A 84 -1.19 16.16 0.94
C TRP A 84 -2.48 15.79 1.67
N ILE A 85 -3.22 16.77 2.22
CA ILE A 85 -4.49 16.52 2.93
C ILE A 85 -5.55 15.84 2.04
N GLY A 86 -5.47 16.03 0.72
CA GLY A 86 -6.37 15.36 -0.23
C GLY A 86 -6.38 13.84 -0.07
N ARG A 87 -5.24 13.23 0.29
CA ARG A 87 -5.12 11.78 0.53
C ARG A 87 -5.96 11.30 1.72
N ILE A 88 -6.03 12.11 2.78
CA ILE A 88 -6.88 11.81 3.94
C ILE A 88 -8.35 11.94 3.54
N ILE A 89 -8.72 13.01 2.84
CA ILE A 89 -10.10 13.24 2.38
C ILE A 89 -10.55 12.13 1.42
N ASP A 90 -9.68 11.64 0.54
CA ASP A 90 -10.01 10.53 -0.36
C ASP A 90 -10.28 9.22 0.39
N HIS A 91 -9.61 8.99 1.54
CA HIS A 91 -9.80 7.81 2.36
C HIS A 91 -11.00 7.93 3.33
N ASP A 92 -11.09 9.04 4.07
CA ASP A 92 -12.11 9.24 5.11
C ASP A 92 -13.43 9.77 4.53
N GLY A 93 -13.36 10.47 3.39
CA GLY A 93 -14.48 11.21 2.84
C GLY A 93 -14.62 12.60 3.46
N ASN A 94 -15.73 13.26 3.15
CA ASN A 94 -16.16 14.51 3.76
C ASN A 94 -17.70 14.58 3.77
N ALA A 95 -18.26 15.75 4.08
CA ALA A 95 -19.72 15.94 4.17
C ALA A 95 -20.47 15.59 2.85
N ASP A 96 -19.82 15.77 1.70
CA ASP A 96 -20.45 15.67 0.39
C ASP A 96 -20.02 14.41 -0.39
N ARG A 97 -18.99 13.70 0.07
CA ARG A 97 -18.37 12.59 -0.66
C ARG A 97 -17.95 11.47 0.28
N GLU A 98 -18.34 10.24 -0.07
CA GLU A 98 -17.84 9.04 0.58
C GLU A 98 -16.35 8.79 0.32
N GLY A 99 -15.64 8.42 1.37
CA GLY A 99 -14.24 8.03 1.33
C GLY A 99 -13.97 6.57 0.91
N GLY A 100 -12.71 6.28 0.64
CA GLY A 100 -12.19 4.95 0.33
C GLY A 100 -12.48 3.91 1.41
N LEU A 101 -12.55 4.28 2.70
CA LEU A 101 -12.93 3.36 3.78
C LEU A 101 -14.38 2.86 3.61
N SER A 102 -15.32 3.77 3.35
CA SER A 102 -16.72 3.41 3.08
C SER A 102 -16.83 2.51 1.84
N LYS A 103 -16.13 2.86 0.76
CA LYS A 103 -16.10 2.05 -0.47
C LYS A 103 -15.49 0.66 -0.23
N TRP A 104 -14.50 0.54 0.65
CA TRP A 104 -13.94 -0.76 1.01
C TRP A 104 -14.92 -1.60 1.84
N LEU A 105 -15.73 -0.99 2.70
CA LEU A 105 -16.80 -1.70 3.42
C LEU A 105 -17.90 -2.18 2.46
N LYS A 106 -18.19 -1.41 1.40
CA LYS A 106 -19.07 -1.87 0.30
C LYS A 106 -18.47 -3.06 -0.45
N LEU A 107 -17.14 -3.09 -0.66
CA LEU A 107 -16.46 -4.28 -1.19
C LEU A 107 -16.63 -5.50 -0.27
N ALA A 108 -16.52 -5.30 1.05
CA ALA A 108 -16.74 -6.36 2.02
C ALA A 108 -18.18 -6.92 1.95
N ALA A 109 -19.18 -6.04 1.97
CA ALA A 109 -20.59 -6.43 1.82
C ALA A 109 -20.84 -7.19 0.50
N ALA A 110 -20.28 -6.68 -0.61
CA ALA A 110 -20.37 -7.33 -1.92
C ALA A 110 -19.75 -8.73 -1.95
N ALA A 111 -18.76 -8.98 -1.08
CA ALA A 111 -18.12 -10.28 -0.93
C ALA A 111 -18.84 -11.21 0.07
N GLY A 112 -19.99 -10.80 0.62
CA GLY A 112 -20.75 -11.54 1.61
C GLY A 112 -20.18 -11.45 3.04
N LEU A 113 -19.36 -10.45 3.33
CA LEU A 113 -18.89 -10.15 4.69
C LEU A 113 -19.79 -9.14 5.37
N ASP A 114 -19.89 -9.22 6.69
CA ASP A 114 -20.53 -8.19 7.50
C ASP A 114 -19.60 -6.96 7.62
N PRO A 115 -20.01 -5.77 7.15
CA PRO A 115 -19.22 -4.54 7.26
C PRO A 115 -18.83 -4.18 8.69
N ASP A 116 -19.67 -4.46 9.69
CA ASP A 116 -19.38 -4.13 11.09
C ASP A 116 -18.23 -5.00 11.62
N ASP A 117 -18.11 -6.22 11.09
CA ASP A 117 -17.04 -7.13 11.44
C ASP A 117 -15.70 -6.71 10.86
N VAL A 118 -15.72 -6.31 9.58
CA VAL A 118 -14.55 -5.74 8.92
C VAL A 118 -14.13 -4.46 9.63
N MET A 119 -15.08 -3.58 9.98
CA MET A 119 -14.83 -2.35 10.72
C MET A 119 -14.27 -2.59 12.12
N SER A 120 -14.70 -3.65 12.81
CA SER A 120 -14.18 -4.02 14.13
C SER A 120 -12.71 -4.46 14.11
N LEU A 121 -12.16 -4.75 12.92
CA LEU A 121 -10.80 -5.23 12.68
C LEU A 121 -10.48 -6.59 13.33
N ARG A 122 -11.43 -7.26 14.00
CA ARG A 122 -11.13 -8.48 14.77
C ARG A 122 -10.65 -9.66 13.93
N CYS A 123 -10.98 -9.67 12.63
CA CYS A 123 -10.52 -10.67 11.66
C CYS A 123 -9.11 -10.40 11.09
N VAL A 124 -8.49 -9.26 11.46
CA VAL A 124 -7.16 -8.88 10.97
C VAL A 124 -6.10 -9.70 11.70
N LEU A 125 -5.33 -10.46 10.94
CA LEU A 125 -4.24 -11.30 11.42
C LEU A 125 -3.19 -10.47 12.18
N PRO A 126 -2.64 -10.97 13.29
CA PRO A 126 -1.59 -10.28 14.04
C PRO A 126 -0.37 -9.90 13.17
N ALA A 127 0.07 -10.81 12.29
CA ALA A 127 1.18 -10.53 11.38
C ALA A 127 0.85 -9.41 10.38
N VAL A 128 -0.41 -9.33 9.91
CA VAL A 128 -0.87 -8.20 9.08
C VAL A 128 -0.83 -6.91 9.87
N ARG A 129 -1.28 -6.93 11.14
CA ARG A 129 -1.22 -5.74 12.01
C ARG A 129 0.21 -5.24 12.17
N PHE A 130 1.14 -6.13 12.54
CA PHE A 130 2.54 -5.75 12.71
C PHE A 130 3.18 -5.22 11.42
N ALA A 131 2.93 -5.87 10.28
CA ALA A 131 3.43 -5.39 8.99
C ALA A 131 2.87 -4.00 8.65
N VAL A 132 1.57 -3.77 8.82
CA VAL A 132 0.93 -2.48 8.50
C VAL A 132 1.34 -1.39 9.50
N ASP A 133 1.42 -1.69 10.80
CA ASP A 133 1.85 -0.74 11.83
C ASP A 133 3.30 -0.30 11.62
N ALA A 134 4.14 -1.19 11.08
CA ALA A 134 5.49 -0.82 10.66
C ALA A 134 5.49 0.31 9.62
N TYR A 135 4.43 0.51 8.85
CA TYR A 135 4.35 1.65 7.92
C TYR A 135 4.18 2.99 8.65
N VAL A 136 3.32 3.02 9.67
CA VAL A 136 3.15 4.20 10.54
C VAL A 136 4.46 4.54 11.22
N ASN A 137 5.14 3.52 11.77
CA ASN A 137 6.43 3.69 12.42
C ASN A 137 7.54 4.12 11.45
N LEU A 138 7.56 3.56 10.23
CA LEU A 138 8.50 3.98 9.17
C LEU A 138 8.35 5.48 8.90
N VAL A 139 7.12 5.94 8.66
CA VAL A 139 6.86 7.37 8.44
C VAL A 139 7.22 8.20 9.68
N ALA A 140 6.84 7.78 10.87
CA ALA A 140 7.13 8.51 12.10
C ALA A 140 8.64 8.72 12.31
N ALA A 141 9.44 7.67 12.08
CA ALA A 141 10.88 7.65 12.36
C ALA A 141 11.77 8.32 11.31
N HIS A 142 11.26 8.60 10.11
CA HIS A 142 12.07 9.14 9.01
C HIS A 142 11.74 10.61 8.70
N SER A 143 12.61 11.27 7.92
CA SER A 143 12.39 12.64 7.47
C SER A 143 11.15 12.76 6.58
N LEU A 144 10.70 13.99 6.33
CA LEU A 144 9.55 14.24 5.46
C LEU A 144 9.76 13.67 4.04
N VAL A 145 10.93 13.86 3.43
CA VAL A 145 11.19 13.37 2.06
C VAL A 145 11.23 11.85 1.99
N GLU A 146 11.78 11.17 3.00
CA GLU A 146 11.77 9.72 3.09
C GLU A 146 10.34 9.19 3.32
N ALA A 147 9.56 9.85 4.18
CA ALA A 147 8.17 9.51 4.39
C ALA A 147 7.33 9.65 3.11
N VAL A 148 7.54 10.70 2.31
CA VAL A 148 6.91 10.84 0.99
C VAL A 148 7.41 9.76 0.03
N ALA A 149 8.72 9.47 -0.02
CA ALA A 149 9.27 8.43 -0.90
C ALA A 149 8.63 7.05 -0.63
N SER A 150 8.31 6.74 0.62
CA SER A 150 7.62 5.50 0.98
C SER A 150 6.18 5.38 0.43
N SER A 151 5.56 6.45 -0.09
CA SER A 151 4.26 6.37 -0.76
C SER A 151 4.38 5.96 -2.23
N LEU A 152 5.57 6.05 -2.82
CA LEU A 152 5.80 5.89 -4.27
C LEU A 152 5.57 4.47 -4.82
N THR A 153 5.20 3.51 -3.97
CA THR A 153 4.54 2.28 -4.45
C THR A 153 3.30 2.57 -5.30
N GLU A 154 2.70 3.76 -5.15
CA GLU A 154 1.59 4.24 -5.99
C GLU A 154 1.95 4.37 -7.47
N LEU A 155 3.24 4.49 -7.84
CA LEU A 155 3.71 4.46 -9.23
C LEU A 155 3.38 3.14 -9.95
N PHE A 156 3.13 2.07 -9.18
CA PHE A 156 2.91 0.71 -9.69
C PHE A 156 1.44 0.27 -9.57
N ALA A 157 0.58 1.11 -8.96
CA ALA A 157 -0.80 0.77 -8.68
C ALA A 157 -1.76 0.85 -9.88
N PRO A 158 -1.67 1.83 -10.82
CA PRO A 158 -2.73 2.06 -11.80
C PRO A 158 -3.00 0.87 -12.75
N GLU A 159 -1.95 0.34 -13.41
CA GLU A 159 -2.07 -0.82 -14.31
C GLU A 159 -2.63 -2.04 -13.57
N LEU A 160 -2.17 -2.24 -12.33
CA LEU A 160 -2.62 -3.31 -11.46
C LEU A 160 -4.11 -3.17 -11.08
N MET A 161 -4.56 -1.96 -10.74
CA MET A 161 -5.96 -1.74 -10.36
C MET A 161 -6.90 -1.96 -11.56
N ALA A 162 -6.52 -1.51 -12.76
CA ALA A 162 -7.31 -1.71 -13.96
C ALA A 162 -7.48 -3.21 -14.27
N ASN A 163 -6.38 -3.96 -14.21
CA ASN A 163 -6.40 -5.42 -14.39
C ASN A 163 -7.23 -6.10 -13.29
N ARG A 164 -7.08 -5.69 -12.03
CA ARG A 164 -7.81 -6.26 -10.90
C ARG A 164 -9.32 -6.11 -11.05
N VAL A 165 -9.82 -4.96 -11.50
CA VAL A 165 -11.27 -4.79 -11.74
C VAL A 165 -11.76 -5.81 -12.77
N ALA A 166 -11.07 -5.94 -13.91
CA ALA A 166 -11.44 -6.91 -14.94
C ALA A 166 -11.40 -8.36 -14.44
N VAL A 167 -10.34 -8.74 -13.70
CA VAL A 167 -10.20 -10.06 -13.07
C VAL A 167 -11.34 -10.35 -12.09
N LEU A 168 -11.63 -9.42 -11.18
CA LEU A 168 -12.66 -9.61 -10.16
C LEU A 168 -14.06 -9.75 -10.79
N GLU A 169 -14.35 -8.97 -11.83
CA GLU A 169 -15.65 -9.04 -12.54
C GLU A 169 -15.86 -10.31 -13.36
N THR A 170 -14.77 -10.91 -13.85
CA THR A 170 -14.84 -12.06 -14.78
C THR A 170 -14.64 -13.39 -14.07
N LEU A 171 -13.68 -13.48 -13.14
CA LEU A 171 -13.27 -14.74 -12.52
C LEU A 171 -13.94 -15.00 -11.16
N TYR A 172 -14.57 -13.98 -10.56
CA TYR A 172 -15.28 -14.09 -9.27
C TYR A 172 -16.73 -13.59 -9.39
N PRO A 173 -17.60 -14.26 -10.17
CA PRO A 173 -18.94 -13.75 -10.51
C PRO A 173 -19.90 -13.63 -9.33
N TRP A 174 -19.56 -14.24 -8.18
CA TRP A 174 -20.30 -14.10 -6.93
C TRP A 174 -20.06 -12.75 -6.23
N LEU A 175 -19.01 -12.02 -6.60
CA LEU A 175 -18.71 -10.69 -6.06
C LEU A 175 -19.54 -9.63 -6.78
N ASP A 176 -20.38 -8.91 -6.04
CA ASP A 176 -21.20 -7.83 -6.63
C ASP A 176 -20.30 -6.71 -7.19
N ARG A 177 -20.50 -6.38 -8.47
CA ARG A 177 -19.74 -5.35 -9.21
C ARG A 177 -19.83 -3.95 -8.60
N ARG A 178 -20.87 -3.67 -7.81
CA ARG A 178 -21.02 -2.43 -7.04
C ARG A 178 -19.96 -2.30 -5.95
N GLY A 179 -19.43 -3.42 -5.43
CA GLY A 179 -18.34 -3.41 -4.46
C GLY A 179 -16.99 -2.96 -5.01
N LEU A 180 -16.82 -2.87 -6.34
CA LEU A 180 -15.54 -2.54 -6.97
C LEU A 180 -15.27 -1.03 -7.12
N GLU A 181 -16.18 -0.18 -6.61
CA GLU A 181 -16.05 1.28 -6.66
C GLU A 181 -14.74 1.81 -6.06
N TYR A 182 -14.22 1.14 -5.00
CA TYR A 182 -12.92 1.50 -4.43
C TYR A 182 -11.81 1.44 -5.48
N PHE A 183 -11.70 0.33 -6.22
CA PHE A 183 -10.64 0.16 -7.22
C PHE A 183 -10.79 1.13 -8.39
N ARG A 184 -12.03 1.40 -8.83
CA ARG A 184 -12.30 2.37 -9.89
C ARG A 184 -11.89 3.78 -9.49
N GLY A 185 -12.15 4.19 -8.25
CA GLY A 185 -11.71 5.49 -7.72
C GLY A 185 -10.18 5.65 -7.72
N ARG A 186 -9.46 4.58 -7.34
CA ARG A 186 -7.98 4.59 -7.31
C ARG A 186 -7.32 4.77 -8.68
N LEU A 187 -8.03 4.53 -9.79
CA LEU A 187 -7.52 4.82 -11.14
C LEU A 187 -7.29 6.31 -11.39
N VAL A 188 -8.00 7.18 -10.67
CA VAL A 188 -7.85 8.64 -10.78
C VAL A 188 -6.99 9.20 -9.64
N GLU A 189 -7.20 8.70 -8.43
CA GLU A 189 -6.52 9.21 -7.24
C GLU A 189 -5.03 8.84 -7.21
N ALA A 190 -4.67 7.58 -7.53
CA ALA A 190 -3.30 7.11 -7.41
C ALA A 190 -2.30 7.78 -8.37
N PRO A 191 -2.63 8.05 -9.65
CA PRO A 191 -1.71 8.79 -10.54
C PRO A 191 -1.42 10.21 -10.05
N ARG A 192 -2.45 10.97 -9.64
CA ARG A 192 -2.32 12.32 -9.07
C ARG A 192 -1.40 12.32 -7.85
N ASP A 193 -1.63 11.36 -6.96
CA ASP A 193 -0.86 11.14 -5.74
C ASP A 193 0.61 10.81 -6.04
N ALA A 194 0.85 9.90 -6.97
CA ALA A 194 2.18 9.45 -7.36
C ALA A 194 2.98 10.55 -8.08
N GLU A 195 2.33 11.36 -8.91
CA GLU A 195 2.94 12.51 -9.60
C GLU A 195 3.48 13.53 -8.60
N PHE A 196 2.64 13.98 -7.66
CA PHE A 196 3.05 14.91 -6.61
C PHE A 196 4.20 14.34 -5.77
N GLY A 197 4.07 13.07 -5.33
CA GLY A 197 5.09 12.43 -4.51
C GLY A 197 6.43 12.29 -5.25
N LEU A 198 6.38 11.92 -6.53
CA LEU A 198 7.58 11.71 -7.34
C LEU A 198 8.33 13.02 -7.54
N GLN A 199 7.60 14.08 -7.91
CA GLN A 199 8.16 15.43 -8.03
C GLN A 199 8.78 15.89 -6.71
N TYR A 200 8.05 15.75 -5.60
CA TYR A 200 8.55 16.19 -4.29
C TYR A 200 9.87 15.51 -3.91
N VAL A 201 9.98 14.21 -4.19
CA VAL A 201 11.16 13.39 -3.87
C VAL A 201 12.32 13.69 -4.80
N THR A 202 12.10 13.82 -6.12
CA THR A 202 13.19 14.08 -7.08
C THR A 202 13.78 15.48 -6.93
N GLU A 203 12.97 16.48 -6.59
CA GLU A 203 13.45 17.84 -6.29
C GLU A 203 14.33 17.92 -5.04
N ARG A 204 14.15 17.01 -4.07
CA ARG A 204 14.80 17.09 -2.75
C ARG A 204 15.92 16.09 -2.57
N CYS A 205 15.86 14.93 -3.22
CA CYS A 205 16.92 13.93 -3.17
C CYS A 205 18.06 14.26 -4.15
N VAL A 206 18.75 15.37 -3.89
CA VAL A 206 19.81 15.92 -4.75
C VAL A 206 21.21 15.36 -4.46
N THR A 207 21.35 14.59 -3.39
CA THR A 207 22.60 13.88 -3.04
C THR A 207 22.41 12.38 -3.14
N ARG A 208 23.51 11.66 -3.38
CA ARG A 208 23.50 10.20 -3.45
C ARG A 208 22.91 9.57 -2.19
N ASP A 209 23.30 10.07 -1.02
CA ASP A 209 22.77 9.60 0.27
C ASP A 209 21.25 9.77 0.40
N LEU A 210 20.71 10.92 -0.04
CA LEU A 210 19.26 11.15 0.01
C LEU A 210 18.52 10.21 -0.94
N GLN A 211 19.06 10.00 -2.15
CA GLN A 211 18.52 9.05 -3.10
C GLN A 211 18.53 7.62 -2.54
N ASP A 212 19.64 7.21 -1.91
CA ASP A 212 19.81 5.89 -1.32
C ASP A 212 18.85 5.66 -0.16
N ARG A 213 18.67 6.65 0.72
CA ARG A 213 17.65 6.58 1.78
C ARG A 213 16.22 6.52 1.24
N ALA A 214 15.88 7.34 0.24
CA ALA A 214 14.56 7.33 -0.40
C ALA A 214 14.26 5.99 -1.09
N ALA A 215 15.26 5.40 -1.77
CA ALA A 215 15.15 4.06 -2.35
C ALA A 215 15.00 2.98 -1.26
N ALA A 216 15.74 3.08 -0.16
CA ALA A 216 15.66 2.13 0.94
C ALA A 216 14.26 2.11 1.59
N VAL A 217 13.68 3.28 1.89
CA VAL A 217 12.32 3.33 2.48
C VAL A 217 11.23 2.88 1.51
N LEU A 218 11.40 3.11 0.20
CA LEU A 218 10.51 2.54 -0.81
C LEU A 218 10.61 1.01 -0.86
N THR A 219 11.81 0.45 -0.75
CA THR A 219 12.02 -1.00 -0.65
C THR A 219 11.37 -1.57 0.61
N ILE A 220 11.54 -0.93 1.77
CA ILE A 220 10.86 -1.34 3.02
C ILE A 220 9.34 -1.31 2.84
N LYS A 221 8.81 -0.29 2.15
CA LYS A 221 7.37 -0.25 1.83
C LYS A 221 6.93 -1.46 1.00
N CYS A 222 7.71 -1.86 -0.01
CA CYS A 222 7.41 -3.07 -0.77
C CYS A 222 7.38 -4.31 0.13
N HIS A 223 8.34 -4.45 1.07
CA HIS A 223 8.36 -5.55 2.03
C HIS A 223 7.13 -5.54 2.96
N ILE A 224 6.65 -4.38 3.40
CA ILE A 224 5.41 -4.28 4.21
C ILE A 224 4.21 -4.86 3.43
N LEU A 225 4.08 -4.50 2.15
CA LEU A 225 3.00 -5.02 1.31
C LEU A 225 3.15 -6.52 1.05
N TRP A 226 4.39 -6.99 0.90
CA TRP A 226 4.72 -8.40 0.73
C TRP A 226 4.36 -9.22 1.98
N SER A 227 4.82 -8.79 3.17
CA SER A 227 4.57 -9.47 4.44
C SER A 227 3.09 -9.52 4.81
N LEU A 228 2.29 -8.52 4.42
CA LEU A 228 0.85 -8.61 4.54
C LEU A 228 0.30 -9.81 3.76
N LEU A 229 0.75 -10.00 2.51
CA LEU A 229 0.31 -11.11 1.68
C LEU A 229 0.90 -12.46 2.14
N ASP A 230 2.13 -12.49 2.66
CA ASP A 230 2.71 -13.69 3.28
C ASP A 230 1.79 -14.19 4.40
N ALA A 231 1.37 -13.28 5.29
CA ALA A 231 0.51 -13.62 6.42
C ALA A 231 -0.86 -14.17 5.97
N VAL A 232 -1.49 -13.52 4.99
CA VAL A 232 -2.79 -13.97 4.45
C VAL A 232 -2.63 -15.31 3.73
N HIS A 233 -1.57 -15.47 2.92
CA HIS A 233 -1.30 -16.70 2.18
C HIS A 233 -1.02 -17.88 3.12
N PHE A 234 -0.19 -17.70 4.14
CA PHE A 234 0.10 -18.73 5.13
C PHE A 234 -1.16 -19.18 5.87
N ALA A 235 -1.99 -18.22 6.30
CA ALA A 235 -3.19 -18.49 7.08
C ALA A 235 -4.33 -19.13 6.26
N TYR A 236 -4.49 -18.78 4.99
CA TYR A 236 -5.68 -19.16 4.21
C TYR A 236 -5.42 -19.95 2.92
N VAL A 237 -4.17 -20.04 2.44
CA VAL A 237 -3.82 -20.73 1.19
C VAL A 237 -2.96 -21.96 1.45
N ALA A 238 -1.73 -21.76 1.90
CA ALA A 238 -0.80 -22.86 2.18
C ALA A 238 0.18 -22.44 3.29
N PRO A 239 0.25 -23.17 4.41
CA PRO A 239 -0.46 -24.43 4.70
C PRO A 239 -1.94 -24.27 5.08
N GLY A 240 -2.45 -23.04 5.23
CA GLY A 240 -3.83 -22.79 5.69
C GLY A 240 -3.95 -22.84 7.22
N TRP A 241 -2.94 -22.29 7.92
CA TRP A 241 -2.85 -22.32 9.38
C TRP A 241 -3.07 -20.92 9.97
N PRO A 242 -4.32 -20.52 10.23
CA PRO A 242 -4.58 -19.27 10.90
C PRO A 242 -4.00 -19.32 12.33
N PRO A 243 -3.54 -18.17 12.87
CA PRO A 243 -3.03 -18.11 14.22
C PRO A 243 -4.14 -18.43 15.24
N PRO A 244 -3.78 -18.97 16.42
CA PRO A 244 -4.76 -19.29 17.46
C PRO A 244 -5.47 -18.03 17.95
N LEU A 245 -6.66 -18.21 18.56
CA LEU A 245 -7.48 -17.14 19.14
C LEU A 245 -8.02 -16.10 18.12
N MET A 246 -7.83 -16.32 16.82
CA MET A 246 -8.65 -15.69 15.78
C MET A 246 -10.00 -16.39 15.84
N GLY A 247 -11.06 -15.74 16.36
CA GLY A 247 -12.36 -16.39 16.59
C GLY A 247 -12.80 -17.26 15.40
N THR A 248 -12.62 -18.58 15.53
CA THR A 248 -12.69 -19.55 14.42
C THR A 248 -14.10 -20.02 14.12
N ASP A 249 -15.11 -19.48 14.81
CA ASP A 249 -16.49 -19.97 14.72
C ASP A 249 -17.29 -19.30 13.58
N ARG A 250 -16.67 -19.03 12.43
CA ARG A 250 -17.33 -18.45 11.25
C ARG A 250 -16.82 -19.00 9.92
#